data_AF-A0A0F9HGM7-F1
#
_entry.id   AF-A0A0F9HGM7-F1
#
_cell.length_a   1.000
_cell.length_b   1.000
_cell.length_c   1.000
_cell.angle_alpha   90.00
_cell.angle_beta   90.00
_cell.angle_gamma   90.00
#
_symmetry.space_group_name_H-M   'P 1'
#
loop_
_entity.id
_entity.type
_entity.pdbx_description
1 polymer ?
#
loop_
_entity_poly.entity_id
_entity_poly.type
_entity_poly.pdbx_seq_one_letter_code
_entity_poly.pdbx_strand_id
1 'polypeptide(L)'
;MILLSSIVNEFEGRFFDRYKAATLPSHRKALRAMKRCRKEHGPYMLARCTNVDCGKLMYIPHSCGHRSCPHCQNHEGWQWIENQLNKQLPAEYYLLTFTLPKQLRKLAWMNQKLVYSLMFQCIQELLKTFTRNDRQLQGTAGFTMILHTHSRRLDYHPHIHVVMPAASINKKTGLWRVKSGNYIFSHKALAKVFRAKLLKELVENNLQLPKDCPQKWVVDCKSVGNGDKALIYLGKYLYKGVIQEKDILQCDKGMVTFRYICSKTKKYQTRTVTGEHFLWLLMLHVLPKGFRKSRCYGFLHPCSKKVIQLLQLILRFDPHMMVNNLKQRAKITCKCCGAKMSIMRTMIPAARGQQTVLST
;
A
#
# COMPACT_ATOMS: atom_id res chain seq x y z
N MET A 1 -4.15 -1.22 -24.91
CA MET A 1 -3.87 -1.48 -23.48
C MET A 1 -4.97 -2.40 -22.97
N ILE A 2 -4.63 -3.54 -22.35
CA ILE A 2 -5.62 -4.49 -21.84
C ILE A 2 -6.11 -4.00 -20.48
N LEU A 3 -7.40 -3.75 -20.36
CA LEU A 3 -8.01 -3.31 -19.10
C LEU A 3 -8.25 -4.50 -18.18
N LEU A 4 -8.01 -4.30 -16.88
CA LEU A 4 -8.28 -5.32 -15.87
C LEU A 4 -9.76 -5.68 -15.82
N SER A 5 -10.66 -4.71 -16.09
CA SER A 5 -12.10 -4.97 -16.18
C SER A 5 -12.45 -6.01 -17.25
N SER A 6 -11.74 -6.01 -18.39
CA SER A 6 -11.99 -6.96 -19.48
C SER A 6 -11.59 -8.37 -19.08
N ILE A 7 -10.43 -8.53 -18.43
CA ILE A 7 -9.97 -9.80 -17.88
C ILE A 7 -10.94 -10.32 -16.80
N VAL A 8 -11.43 -9.45 -15.92
CA VAL A 8 -12.43 -9.85 -14.92
C VAL A 8 -13.71 -10.33 -15.60
N ASN A 9 -14.21 -9.62 -16.62
CA ASN A 9 -15.39 -10.04 -17.36
C ASN A 9 -15.23 -11.42 -18.02
N GLU A 10 -14.06 -11.67 -18.62
CA GLU A 10 -13.80 -12.91 -19.36
C GLU A 10 -13.60 -14.12 -18.43
N PHE A 11 -12.95 -13.94 -17.27
CA PHE A 11 -12.49 -15.05 -16.45
C PHE A 11 -13.17 -15.19 -15.08
N GLU A 12 -14.08 -14.29 -14.68
CA GLU A 12 -14.70 -14.37 -13.34
C GLU A 12 -15.49 -15.66 -13.10
N GLY A 13 -16.19 -16.19 -14.11
CA GLY A 13 -16.92 -17.45 -14.01
C GLY A 13 -15.99 -18.61 -13.67
N ARG A 14 -15.00 -18.85 -14.55
CA ARG A 14 -13.96 -19.87 -14.37
C ARG A 14 -13.18 -19.71 -13.06
N PHE A 15 -12.97 -18.47 -12.61
CA PHE A 15 -12.37 -18.18 -11.32
C PHE A 15 -13.22 -18.68 -10.15
N PHE A 16 -14.52 -18.39 -10.14
CA PHE A 16 -15.40 -18.84 -9.07
C PHE A 16 -15.63 -20.34 -9.09
N ASP A 17 -15.60 -20.98 -10.26
CA ASP A 17 -15.69 -22.43 -10.38
C ASP A 17 -14.44 -23.10 -9.82
N ARG A 18 -13.25 -22.68 -10.28
CA ARG A 18 -11.97 -23.27 -9.89
C ARG A 18 -11.61 -23.01 -8.42
N TYR A 19 -11.89 -21.82 -7.91
CA TYR A 19 -11.50 -21.38 -6.56
C TYR A 19 -12.67 -21.25 -5.59
N LYS A 20 -13.78 -21.96 -5.83
CA LYS A 20 -15.02 -21.87 -5.03
C LYS A 20 -14.76 -21.95 -3.52
N ALA A 21 -14.01 -22.96 -3.07
CA ALA A 21 -13.70 -23.20 -1.66
C ALA A 21 -12.74 -22.18 -1.03
N ALA A 22 -11.89 -21.53 -1.84
CA ALA A 22 -10.87 -20.59 -1.35
C ALA A 22 -11.26 -19.12 -1.53
N THR A 23 -12.42 -18.85 -2.15
CA THR A 23 -12.87 -17.50 -2.46
C THR A 23 -13.46 -16.81 -1.22
N LEU A 24 -12.82 -15.72 -0.79
CA LEU A 24 -13.32 -14.90 0.32
C LEU A 24 -14.38 -13.90 -0.17
N PRO A 25 -15.33 -13.47 0.71
CA PRO A 25 -16.28 -12.39 0.37
C PRO A 25 -15.59 -11.09 -0.09
N SER A 26 -14.40 -10.81 0.43
CA SER A 26 -13.56 -9.67 0.00
C SER A 26 -13.10 -9.80 -1.45
N HIS A 27 -12.84 -11.01 -1.96
CA HIS A 27 -12.45 -11.23 -3.36
C HIS A 27 -13.60 -10.89 -4.30
N ARG A 28 -14.81 -11.38 -4.00
CA ARG A 28 -16.03 -11.05 -4.78
C ARG A 28 -16.26 -9.55 -4.84
N LYS A 29 -16.13 -8.86 -3.69
CA LYS A 29 -16.25 -7.40 -3.62
C LYS A 29 -15.18 -6.69 -4.45
N ALA A 30 -13.92 -7.14 -4.38
CA ALA A 30 -12.82 -6.54 -5.13
C ALA A 30 -13.00 -6.70 -6.64
N LEU A 31 -13.32 -7.92 -7.12
CA LEU A 31 -13.58 -8.19 -8.54
C LEU A 31 -14.75 -7.35 -9.05
N ARG A 32 -15.88 -7.33 -8.33
CA ARG A 32 -17.06 -6.52 -8.69
C ARG A 32 -16.73 -5.02 -8.74
N ALA A 33 -15.93 -4.52 -7.81
CA ALA A 33 -15.50 -3.13 -7.79
C ALA A 33 -14.62 -2.79 -9.00
N MET A 34 -13.65 -3.64 -9.33
CA MET A 34 -12.76 -3.45 -10.49
C MET A 34 -13.53 -3.54 -11.82
N LYS A 35 -14.44 -4.51 -11.95
CA LYS A 35 -15.31 -4.70 -13.13
C LYS A 35 -16.19 -3.48 -13.42
N ARG A 36 -16.75 -2.84 -12.38
CA ARG A 36 -17.70 -1.72 -12.52
C ARG A 36 -17.07 -0.33 -12.44
N CYS A 37 -15.79 -0.24 -12.12
CA CYS A 37 -15.12 1.04 -11.87
C CYS A 37 -15.13 1.90 -13.15
N ARG A 38 -15.70 3.11 -13.08
CA ARG A 38 -15.76 4.06 -14.20
C ARG A 38 -16.41 3.46 -15.46
N LYS A 39 -17.40 2.59 -15.28
CA LYS A 39 -18.19 1.99 -16.36
C LYS A 39 -19.65 2.45 -16.28
N GLU A 40 -20.34 2.32 -17.40
CA GLU A 40 -21.70 2.85 -17.58
C GLU A 40 -22.75 2.20 -16.67
N HIS A 41 -22.50 0.97 -16.23
CA HIS A 41 -23.39 0.26 -15.30
C HIS A 41 -23.08 0.55 -13.81
N GLY A 42 -22.10 1.43 -13.54
CA GLY A 42 -21.80 1.93 -12.21
C GLY A 42 -22.64 3.16 -11.87
N PRO A 43 -22.62 3.64 -10.61
CA PRO A 43 -23.22 4.93 -10.28
C PRO A 43 -22.50 6.06 -11.02
N TYR A 44 -23.17 7.20 -11.17
CA TYR A 44 -22.65 8.40 -11.82
C TYR A 44 -22.50 9.57 -10.84
N MET A 45 -21.70 10.55 -11.25
CA MET A 45 -21.71 11.89 -10.70
C MET A 45 -22.18 12.88 -11.77
N LEU A 46 -23.00 13.85 -11.38
CA LEU A 46 -23.43 14.95 -12.23
C LEU A 46 -22.53 16.14 -11.96
N ALA A 47 -21.86 16.66 -12.99
CA ALA A 47 -21.05 17.86 -12.92
C ALA A 47 -21.62 18.95 -13.84
N ARG A 48 -21.54 20.22 -13.42
CA ARG A 48 -21.94 21.39 -14.20
C ARG A 48 -20.73 22.22 -14.56
N CYS A 49 -20.65 22.69 -15.80
CA CYS A 49 -19.61 23.63 -16.24
C CYS A 49 -19.67 24.93 -15.43
N THR A 50 -18.52 25.42 -14.95
CA THR A 50 -18.45 26.68 -14.18
C THR A 50 -18.45 27.92 -15.06
N ASN A 51 -18.19 27.80 -16.37
CA ASN A 51 -18.44 28.89 -17.31
C ASN A 51 -19.95 29.08 -17.46
N VAL A 52 -20.42 30.28 -17.11
CA VAL A 52 -21.83 30.69 -17.08
C VAL A 52 -22.47 30.55 -18.45
N ASP A 53 -21.76 30.95 -19.51
CA ASP A 53 -22.26 30.90 -20.90
C ASP A 53 -22.39 29.46 -21.43
N CYS A 54 -21.62 28.53 -20.87
CA CYS A 54 -21.67 27.13 -21.25
C CYS A 54 -22.71 26.36 -20.43
N GLY A 55 -22.66 26.45 -19.10
CA GLY A 55 -23.63 25.82 -18.18
C GLY A 55 -23.82 24.30 -18.27
N LYS A 56 -23.11 23.60 -19.17
CA LYS A 56 -23.40 22.23 -19.59
C LYS A 56 -23.27 21.23 -18.45
N LEU A 57 -24.19 20.28 -18.44
CA LEU A 57 -24.20 19.14 -17.52
C LEU A 57 -23.45 17.95 -18.13
N MET A 58 -22.74 17.21 -17.29
CA MET A 58 -22.05 15.98 -17.67
C MET A 58 -22.26 14.90 -16.61
N TYR A 59 -22.70 13.73 -17.07
CA TYR A 59 -22.72 12.50 -16.27
C TYR A 59 -21.37 11.80 -16.42
N ILE A 60 -20.70 11.56 -15.29
CA ILE A 60 -19.38 10.95 -15.26
C ILE A 60 -19.48 9.64 -14.47
N PRO A 61 -19.05 8.50 -15.03
CA PRO A 61 -19.02 7.23 -14.32
C PRO A 61 -18.17 7.32 -13.04
N HIS A 62 -18.73 6.86 -11.92
CA HIS A 62 -18.09 7.00 -10.62
C HIS A 62 -16.88 6.06 -10.48
N SER A 63 -15.87 6.54 -9.76
CA SER A 63 -14.74 5.71 -9.33
C SER A 63 -15.19 4.79 -8.18
N CYS A 64 -14.80 3.51 -8.19
CA CYS A 64 -15.23 2.56 -7.16
C CYS A 64 -14.57 2.77 -5.78
N GLY A 65 -13.48 3.53 -5.72
CA GLY A 65 -12.75 3.81 -4.47
C GLY A 65 -12.15 2.57 -3.80
N HIS A 66 -12.13 1.41 -4.45
CA HIS A 66 -11.59 0.19 -3.85
C HIS A 66 -10.05 0.18 -3.94
N ARG A 67 -9.37 -0.12 -2.83
CA ARG A 67 -7.88 -0.11 -2.73
C ARG A 67 -7.13 -1.04 -3.69
N SER A 68 -7.82 -2.07 -4.19
CA SER A 68 -7.25 -3.01 -5.17
C SER A 68 -7.47 -2.55 -6.62
N CYS A 69 -8.29 -1.52 -6.84
CA CYS A 69 -8.57 -1.03 -8.18
C CYS A 69 -7.38 -0.23 -8.74
N PRO A 70 -6.91 -0.51 -9.96
CA PRO A 70 -5.78 0.20 -10.55
C PRO A 70 -6.08 1.67 -10.90
N HIS A 71 -7.36 2.05 -11.01
CA HIS A 71 -7.77 3.40 -11.40
C HIS A 71 -8.06 4.35 -10.23
N CYS A 72 -8.22 3.82 -9.01
CA CYS A 72 -8.71 4.59 -7.86
C CYS A 72 -7.59 4.88 -6.85
N GLN A 73 -7.91 5.72 -5.86
CA GLN A 73 -7.07 6.02 -4.69
C GLN A 73 -5.69 6.65 -4.96
N ASN A 74 -5.44 7.15 -6.18
CA ASN A 74 -4.15 7.78 -6.51
C ASN A 74 -3.93 9.06 -5.71
N HIS A 75 -4.94 9.91 -5.58
CA HIS A 75 -4.84 11.17 -4.84
C HIS A 75 -4.64 10.92 -3.35
N GLU A 76 -5.38 9.96 -2.79
CA GLU A 76 -5.32 9.51 -1.40
C GLU A 76 -3.93 8.92 -1.08
N GLY A 77 -3.31 8.22 -2.04
CA GLY A 77 -1.91 7.79 -1.94
C GLY A 77 -0.93 8.95 -1.88
N TRP A 78 -1.11 9.98 -2.70
CA TRP A 78 -0.28 11.18 -2.66
C TRP A 78 -0.46 11.97 -1.37
N GLN A 79 -1.69 12.15 -0.89
CA GLN A 79 -1.95 12.77 0.41
C GLN A 79 -1.29 11.98 1.55
N TRP A 80 -1.30 10.65 1.50
CA TRP A 80 -0.60 9.84 2.50
C TRP A 80 0.91 10.06 2.45
N ILE A 81 1.51 10.13 1.25
CA ILE A 81 2.94 10.40 1.04
C ILE A 81 3.30 11.78 1.62
N GLU A 82 2.56 12.81 1.23
CA GLU A 82 2.70 14.18 1.74
C GLU A 82 2.68 14.22 3.26
N ASN A 83 1.67 13.58 3.87
CA ASN A 83 1.56 13.51 5.33
C ASN A 83 2.75 12.81 6.00
N GLN A 84 3.50 11.95 5.30
CA GLN A 84 4.73 11.36 5.85
C GLN A 84 5.95 12.24 5.61
N LEU A 85 6.06 12.88 4.43
CA LEU A 85 7.14 13.82 4.13
C LEU A 85 7.09 15.04 5.06
N ASN A 86 5.89 15.56 5.35
CA ASN A 86 5.66 16.65 6.31
C ASN A 86 6.12 16.31 7.74
N LYS A 87 6.40 15.04 8.05
CA LYS A 87 6.90 14.60 9.36
C LYS A 87 8.39 14.28 9.37
N GLN A 88 9.09 14.53 8.26
CA GLN A 88 10.53 14.35 8.21
C GLN A 88 11.23 15.26 9.22
N LEU A 89 12.40 14.80 9.63
CA LEU A 89 13.28 15.38 10.62
C LEU A 89 14.72 15.21 10.12
N PRO A 90 15.66 16.09 10.51
CA PRO A 90 17.04 16.04 10.04
C PRO A 90 17.79 14.88 10.71
N ALA A 91 17.68 13.69 10.10
CA ALA A 91 18.35 12.46 10.51
C ALA A 91 18.55 11.56 9.29
N GLU A 92 19.47 10.60 9.40
CA GLU A 92 19.55 9.51 8.43
C GLU A 92 18.39 8.53 8.63
N TYR A 93 17.76 8.09 7.54
CA TYR A 93 16.64 7.17 7.52
C TYR A 93 17.08 5.81 7.00
N TYR A 94 16.44 4.77 7.53
CA TYR A 94 16.68 3.40 7.17
C TYR A 94 15.38 2.74 6.73
N LEU A 95 15.49 1.94 5.68
CA LEU A 95 14.44 1.03 5.23
C LEU A 95 14.74 -0.36 5.78
N LEU A 96 13.93 -0.80 6.73
CA LEU A 96 13.97 -2.16 7.26
C LEU A 96 12.91 -3.00 6.54
N THR A 97 13.22 -4.24 6.19
CA THR A 97 12.24 -5.15 5.58
C THR A 97 12.18 -6.48 6.34
N PHE A 98 11.07 -6.72 7.03
CA PHE A 98 10.80 -7.95 7.76
C PHE A 98 9.99 -8.90 6.89
N THR A 99 10.56 -10.04 6.51
CA THR A 99 9.93 -10.97 5.57
C THR A 99 9.45 -12.24 6.27
N LEU A 100 8.20 -12.64 6.00
CA LEU A 100 7.68 -13.91 6.50
C LEU A 100 8.23 -15.09 5.66
N PRO A 101 8.86 -16.10 6.29
CA PRO A 101 9.33 -17.30 5.60
C PRO A 101 8.23 -18.03 4.84
N LYS A 102 8.60 -18.71 3.74
CA LYS A 102 7.67 -19.42 2.85
C LYS A 102 6.74 -20.38 3.61
N GLN A 103 7.30 -21.10 4.58
CA GLN A 103 6.63 -22.13 5.39
C GLN A 103 5.45 -21.56 6.19
N LEU A 104 5.59 -20.33 6.71
CA LEU A 104 4.54 -19.66 7.48
C LEU A 104 3.48 -18.98 6.61
N ARG A 105 3.65 -18.91 5.28
CA ARG A 105 2.73 -18.16 4.42
C ARG A 105 1.36 -18.82 4.32
N LYS A 106 1.27 -20.15 4.28
CA LYS A 106 -0.05 -20.83 4.30
C LYS A 106 -0.80 -20.50 5.58
N LEU A 107 -0.13 -20.58 6.73
CA LEU A 107 -0.68 -20.22 8.03
C LEU A 107 -1.15 -18.76 8.06
N ALA A 108 -0.33 -17.84 7.54
CA ALA A 108 -0.68 -16.42 7.42
C ALA A 108 -1.88 -16.18 6.49
N TRP A 109 -1.97 -16.91 5.37
CA TRP A 109 -3.09 -16.79 4.44
C TRP A 109 -4.41 -17.23 5.06
N MET A 110 -4.40 -18.27 5.90
CA MET A 110 -5.59 -18.74 6.61
C MET A 110 -5.97 -17.82 7.78
N ASN A 111 -5.00 -17.15 8.39
CA ASN A 111 -5.17 -16.34 9.61
C ASN A 111 -4.80 -14.86 9.39
N GLN A 112 -5.16 -14.29 8.24
CA GLN A 112 -4.63 -13.01 7.74
C GLN A 112 -4.68 -11.87 8.76
N LYS A 113 -5.86 -11.60 9.33
CA LYS A 113 -6.06 -10.47 10.25
C LYS A 113 -5.20 -10.61 11.50
N LEU A 114 -5.12 -11.82 12.05
CA LEU A 114 -4.35 -12.13 13.25
C LEU A 114 -2.85 -12.06 12.97
N VAL A 115 -2.35 -12.86 12.02
CA VAL A 115 -0.91 -12.97 11.75
C VAL A 115 -0.32 -11.65 11.31
N TYR A 116 -0.98 -10.90 10.43
CA TYR A 116 -0.48 -9.58 10.04
C TYR A 116 -0.47 -8.60 11.21
N SER A 117 -1.46 -8.67 12.12
CA SER A 117 -1.47 -7.82 13.32
C SER A 117 -0.32 -8.17 14.27
N LEU A 118 -0.07 -9.46 14.49
CA LEU A 118 1.06 -9.95 15.27
C LEU A 118 2.40 -9.53 14.65
N MET A 119 2.54 -9.57 13.32
CA MET A 119 3.73 -9.04 12.65
C MET A 119 3.95 -7.55 12.96
N PHE A 120 2.90 -6.72 12.89
CA PHE A 120 3.02 -5.30 13.25
C PHE A 120 3.41 -5.12 14.72
N GLN A 121 2.81 -5.88 15.62
CA GLN A 121 3.07 -5.82 17.06
C GLN A 121 4.49 -6.26 17.41
N CYS A 122 4.94 -7.41 16.90
CA CYS A 122 6.29 -7.92 17.14
C CYS A 122 7.35 -6.92 16.67
N ILE A 123 7.19 -6.35 15.48
CA ILE A 123 8.17 -5.40 14.92
C ILE A 123 8.15 -4.07 15.68
N GLN A 124 6.98 -3.53 16.04
CA GLN A 124 6.94 -2.24 16.76
C GLN A 124 7.54 -2.34 18.17
N GLU A 125 7.29 -3.44 18.88
CA GLU A 125 7.94 -3.70 20.18
C GLU A 125 9.45 -3.88 20.02
N LEU A 126 9.87 -4.73 19.08
CA LEU A 126 11.27 -4.97 18.76
C LEU A 126 12.02 -3.65 18.53
N LEU A 127 11.55 -2.80 17.63
CA LEU A 127 12.24 -1.55 17.28
C LEU A 127 12.27 -0.55 18.42
N LYS A 128 11.20 -0.48 19.23
CA LYS A 128 11.19 0.34 20.45
C LYS A 128 12.22 -0.14 21.46
N THR A 129 12.31 -1.45 21.71
CA THR A 129 13.30 -2.03 22.63
C THR A 129 14.72 -1.81 22.15
N PHE A 130 14.99 -2.05 20.86
CA PHE A 130 16.31 -1.84 20.27
C PHE A 130 16.74 -0.36 20.36
N THR A 131 15.83 0.57 20.07
CA THR A 131 16.12 2.01 20.17
C THR A 131 16.40 2.44 21.61
N ARG A 132 15.61 1.95 22.57
CA ARG A 132 15.78 2.28 23.99
C ARG A 132 17.10 1.74 24.54
N ASN A 133 17.51 0.55 24.11
CA ASN A 133 18.70 -0.13 24.63
C ASN A 133 19.98 0.22 23.83
N ASP A 134 19.86 0.90 22.69
CA ASP A 134 21.01 1.33 21.91
C ASP A 134 21.76 2.45 22.65
N ARG A 135 23.09 2.32 22.74
CA ARG A 135 23.97 3.22 23.51
C ARG A 135 23.94 4.68 23.01
N GLN A 136 23.63 4.91 21.74
CA GLN A 136 23.58 6.26 21.15
C GLN A 136 22.16 6.83 21.19
N LEU A 137 21.14 6.01 20.90
CA LEU A 137 19.76 6.49 20.83
C LEU A 137 19.12 6.68 22.22
N GLN A 138 19.04 5.65 23.05
CA GLN A 138 18.50 5.69 24.43
C GLN A 138 17.17 6.44 24.61
N GLY A 139 16.24 6.32 23.65
CA GLY A 139 15.02 7.11 23.64
C GLY A 139 13.80 6.44 23.00
N THR A 140 12.75 7.24 22.78
CA THR A 140 11.55 6.80 22.07
C THR A 140 11.82 6.82 20.57
N ALA A 141 11.67 5.66 19.92
CA ALA A 141 11.73 5.52 18.47
C ALA A 141 10.55 6.23 17.78
N GLY A 142 10.66 6.49 16.48
CA GLY A 142 9.57 6.92 15.61
C GLY A 142 9.75 6.28 14.25
N PHE A 143 8.71 5.65 13.69
CA PHE A 143 8.82 4.95 12.41
C PHE A 143 7.45 4.72 11.76
N THR A 144 7.45 4.51 10.45
CA THR A 144 6.27 4.18 9.65
C THR A 144 6.41 2.79 9.06
N MET A 145 5.42 1.93 9.30
CA MET A 145 5.37 0.54 8.86
C MET A 145 4.31 0.35 7.77
N ILE A 146 4.62 -0.45 6.75
CA ILE A 146 3.74 -0.72 5.60
C ILE A 146 3.80 -2.21 5.26
N LEU A 147 2.64 -2.87 5.32
CA LEU A 147 2.48 -4.27 4.94
C LEU A 147 2.35 -4.41 3.42
N HIS A 148 3.16 -5.28 2.84
CA HIS A 148 3.02 -5.80 1.49
C HIS A 148 2.80 -7.31 1.53
N THR A 149 2.01 -7.85 0.61
CA THR A 149 1.67 -9.28 0.54
C THR A 149 2.08 -9.94 -0.76
N HIS A 150 2.77 -9.23 -1.65
CA HIS A 150 3.12 -9.70 -2.99
C HIS A 150 4.59 -9.52 -3.28
N SER A 151 5.13 -10.44 -4.08
CA SER A 151 6.39 -10.22 -4.80
C SER A 151 6.13 -9.43 -6.09
N ARG A 152 7.20 -9.05 -6.80
CA ARG A 152 7.08 -8.48 -8.16
C ARG A 152 6.44 -9.43 -9.16
N ARG A 153 6.56 -10.74 -8.94
CA ARG A 153 5.95 -11.81 -9.77
C ARG A 153 4.50 -12.12 -9.37
N LEU A 154 3.91 -11.33 -8.47
CA LEU A 154 2.57 -11.52 -7.87
C LEU A 154 2.43 -12.76 -6.97
N ASP A 155 3.54 -13.42 -6.62
CA ASP A 155 3.48 -14.51 -5.64
C ASP A 155 3.19 -13.97 -4.25
N TYR A 156 2.40 -14.71 -3.47
CA TYR A 156 2.10 -14.36 -2.08
C TYR A 156 3.37 -14.36 -1.22
N HIS A 157 3.69 -13.18 -0.69
CA HIS A 157 4.94 -12.87 0.00
C HIS A 157 4.71 -11.77 1.06
N PRO A 158 4.11 -12.10 2.22
CA PRO A 158 3.94 -11.14 3.32
C PRO A 158 5.27 -10.61 3.85
N HIS A 159 5.41 -9.30 3.85
CA HIS A 159 6.54 -8.60 4.44
C HIS A 159 6.13 -7.19 4.89
N ILE A 160 6.80 -6.66 5.89
CA ILE A 160 6.59 -5.30 6.37
C ILE A 160 7.84 -4.48 6.11
N HIS A 161 7.67 -3.39 5.38
CA HIS A 161 8.66 -2.33 5.28
C HIS A 161 8.51 -1.36 6.44
N VAL A 162 9.62 -0.91 6.99
CA VAL A 162 9.68 0.12 8.02
C VAL A 162 10.60 1.22 7.55
N VAL A 163 10.09 2.44 7.48
CA VAL A 163 10.88 3.66 7.29
C VAL A 163 11.10 4.28 8.66
N MET A 164 12.36 4.34 9.08
CA MET A 164 12.74 4.73 10.44
C MET A 164 13.92 5.72 10.39
N PRO A 165 13.77 6.96 10.89
CA PRO A 165 14.92 7.78 11.22
C PRO A 165 15.77 7.08 12.28
N ALA A 166 17.09 7.12 12.13
CA ALA A 166 18.06 6.76 13.16
C ALA A 166 18.16 7.89 14.18
N ALA A 167 17.01 8.17 14.80
CA ALA A 167 16.88 9.18 15.82
C ALA A 167 15.86 8.77 16.87
N SER A 168 16.01 9.34 18.06
CA SER A 168 15.09 9.11 19.15
C SER A 168 14.94 10.34 20.03
N ILE A 169 13.79 10.43 20.70
CA ILE A 169 13.51 11.49 21.67
C ILE A 169 13.32 10.88 23.05
N ASN A 170 14.07 11.37 24.03
CA ASN A 170 13.77 11.12 25.43
C ASN A 170 12.72 12.13 25.89
N LYS A 171 11.49 11.68 26.11
CA LYS A 171 10.38 12.56 26.50
C LYS A 171 10.50 13.14 27.91
N LYS A 172 11.32 12.53 28.78
CA LYS A 172 11.54 13.04 30.15
C LYS A 172 12.56 14.18 30.15
N THR A 173 13.66 14.00 29.42
CA THR A 173 14.75 14.99 29.40
C THR A 173 14.66 15.97 28.23
N GLY A 174 13.77 15.74 27.26
CA GLY A 174 13.69 16.51 26.02
C GLY A 174 14.82 16.24 25.03
N LEU A 175 15.77 15.35 25.35
CA LEU A 175 16.95 15.12 24.50
C LEU A 175 16.59 14.44 23.18
N TRP A 176 16.96 15.08 22.08
CA TRP A 176 16.98 14.51 20.74
C TRP A 176 18.35 13.91 20.46
N ARG A 177 18.38 12.65 20.02
CA ARG A 177 19.62 11.92 19.72
C ARG A 177 19.54 11.27 18.36
N VAL A 178 20.64 11.32 17.64
CA VAL A 178 20.79 10.75 16.29
C VAL A 178 21.91 9.73 16.27
N LYS A 179 21.85 8.82 15.31
CA LYS A 179 22.87 7.82 15.01
C LYS A 179 23.07 7.78 13.50
N SER A 180 24.30 7.55 13.07
CA SER A 180 24.66 7.36 11.66
C SER A 180 25.42 6.04 11.47
N GLY A 181 25.39 5.51 10.25
CA GLY A 181 26.14 4.30 9.89
C GLY A 181 25.57 3.55 8.68
N ASN A 182 26.14 2.37 8.38
CA ASN A 182 25.63 1.54 7.28
C ASN A 182 24.28 0.86 7.62
N TYR A 183 24.00 0.69 8.91
CA TYR A 183 22.76 0.14 9.43
C TYR A 183 22.41 0.77 10.78
N ILE A 184 21.11 0.96 11.06
CA ILE A 184 20.64 1.41 12.37
C ILE A 184 20.83 0.34 13.45
N PHE A 185 20.53 -0.92 13.13
CA PHE A 185 20.68 -2.09 14.01
C PHE A 185 21.20 -3.30 13.22
N SER A 186 21.82 -4.26 13.91
CA SER A 186 22.26 -5.50 13.29
C SER A 186 21.07 -6.29 12.71
N HIS A 187 21.07 -6.51 11.40
CA HIS A 187 20.02 -7.26 10.71
C HIS A 187 19.87 -8.70 11.24
N LYS A 188 20.98 -9.34 11.63
CA LYS A 188 20.97 -10.67 12.26
C LYS A 188 20.25 -10.66 13.61
N ALA A 189 20.52 -9.64 14.42
CA ALA A 189 19.87 -9.49 15.73
C ALA A 189 18.36 -9.20 15.57
N LEU A 190 17.99 -8.31 14.63
CA LEU A 190 16.59 -8.03 14.31
C LEU A 190 15.87 -9.31 13.86
N ALA A 191 16.48 -10.10 12.96
CA ALA A 191 15.88 -11.35 12.47
C ALA A 191 15.71 -12.40 13.58
N LYS A 192 16.71 -12.57 14.45
CA LYS A 192 16.67 -13.52 15.57
C LYS A 192 15.51 -13.19 16.52
N VAL A 193 15.41 -11.93 16.94
CA VAL A 193 14.39 -11.52 17.92
C VAL A 193 13.00 -11.44 17.29
N PHE A 194 12.89 -10.98 16.04
CA PHE A 194 11.61 -11.00 15.30
C PHE A 194 11.07 -12.42 15.15
N ARG A 195 11.92 -13.39 14.78
CA ARG A 195 11.56 -14.81 14.74
C ARG A 195 11.04 -15.28 16.09
N ALA A 196 11.81 -15.07 17.16
CA ALA A 196 11.46 -15.55 18.50
C ALA A 196 10.11 -14.97 18.97
N LYS A 197 9.93 -13.65 18.83
CA LYS A 197 8.68 -12.97 19.18
C LYS A 197 7.50 -13.49 18.36
N LEU A 198 7.62 -13.54 17.04
CA LEU A 198 6.49 -13.93 16.20
C LEU A 198 6.09 -15.39 16.42
N LEU A 199 7.06 -16.31 16.52
CA LEU A 199 6.74 -17.72 16.80
C LEU A 199 6.06 -17.90 18.16
N LYS A 200 6.52 -17.19 19.18
CA LYS A 200 5.88 -17.18 20.50
C LYS A 200 4.42 -16.73 20.41
N GLU A 201 4.17 -15.57 19.81
CA GLU A 201 2.83 -15.01 19.66
C GLU A 201 1.91 -15.93 18.83
N LEU A 202 2.42 -16.60 17.80
CA LEU A 202 1.62 -17.56 17.02
C LEU A 202 1.16 -18.73 17.89
N VAL A 203 2.04 -19.28 18.73
CA VAL A 203 1.71 -20.39 19.65
C VAL A 203 0.73 -19.94 20.73
N GLU A 204 0.95 -18.76 21.34
CA GLU A 204 0.06 -18.19 22.35
C GLU A 204 -1.34 -17.89 21.81
N ASN A 205 -1.47 -17.67 20.49
CA ASN A 205 -2.75 -17.52 19.81
C ASN A 205 -3.28 -18.85 19.21
N ASN A 206 -2.82 -20.00 19.74
CA ASN A 206 -3.27 -21.35 19.37
C ASN A 206 -3.06 -21.72 17.89
N LEU A 207 -2.05 -21.14 17.23
CA LEU A 207 -1.71 -21.48 15.84
C LEU A 207 -0.61 -22.54 15.80
N GLN A 208 -0.89 -23.65 15.13
CA GLN A 208 0.07 -24.74 14.95
C GLN A 208 1.19 -24.34 13.98
N LEU A 209 2.42 -24.33 14.48
CA LEU A 209 3.59 -24.00 13.66
C LEU A 209 3.93 -25.14 12.69
N PRO A 210 4.32 -24.85 11.44
CA PRO A 210 4.87 -25.84 10.53
C PRO A 210 6.15 -26.46 11.09
N LYS A 211 6.28 -27.80 11.00
CA LYS A 211 7.46 -28.55 11.47
C LYS A 211 8.75 -28.11 10.76
N ASP A 212 8.66 -27.67 9.52
CA ASP A 212 9.77 -27.25 8.66
C ASP A 212 10.11 -25.74 8.78
N CYS A 213 9.67 -25.07 9.85
CA CYS A 213 9.93 -23.65 10.04
C CYS A 213 11.45 -23.35 10.13
N PRO A 214 11.98 -22.42 9.32
CA PRO A 214 13.42 -22.20 9.26
C PRO A 214 13.97 -21.55 10.53
N GLN A 215 15.18 -21.96 10.90
CA GLN A 215 15.92 -21.38 12.03
C GLN A 215 16.45 -19.97 11.72
N LYS A 216 16.88 -19.73 10.47
CA LYS A 216 17.40 -18.43 10.02
C LYS A 216 16.33 -17.66 9.27
N TRP A 217 15.97 -16.48 9.78
CA TRP A 217 15.05 -15.54 9.13
C TRP A 217 15.83 -14.38 8.51
N VAL A 218 15.17 -13.66 7.59
CA VAL A 218 15.78 -12.55 6.86
C VAL A 218 15.09 -11.25 7.25
N VAL A 219 15.89 -10.31 7.75
CA VAL A 219 15.56 -8.90 7.86
C VAL A 219 16.60 -8.15 7.04
N ASP A 220 16.16 -7.26 6.16
CA ASP A 220 17.04 -6.36 5.43
C ASP A 220 17.08 -5.00 6.13
N CYS A 221 18.23 -4.33 6.12
CA CYS A 221 18.40 -2.99 6.66
C CYS A 221 19.28 -2.18 5.72
N LYS A 222 18.71 -1.13 5.13
CA LYS A 222 19.41 -0.28 4.17
C LYS A 222 19.26 1.20 4.52
N SER A 223 20.36 1.95 4.51
CA SER A 223 20.31 3.41 4.56
C SER A 223 19.64 3.98 3.30
N VAL A 224 18.74 4.94 3.50
CA VAL A 224 17.95 5.60 2.45
C VAL A 224 18.04 7.13 2.53
N GLY A 225 19.13 7.65 3.10
CA GLY A 225 19.38 9.09 3.19
C GLY A 225 18.34 9.79 4.06
N ASN A 226 17.64 10.79 3.53
CA ASN A 226 16.56 11.50 4.21
C ASN A 226 15.21 10.73 4.22
N GLY A 227 15.14 9.56 3.57
CA GLY A 227 13.96 8.68 3.54
C GLY A 227 12.86 9.06 2.54
N ASP A 228 12.99 10.17 1.80
CA ASP A 228 11.95 10.68 0.89
C ASP A 228 11.58 9.68 -0.23
N LYS A 229 12.59 9.16 -0.92
CA LYS A 229 12.49 8.20 -2.02
C LYS A 229 11.87 6.89 -1.53
N ALA A 230 12.19 6.48 -0.30
CA ALA A 230 11.60 5.30 0.32
C ALA A 230 10.11 5.50 0.62
N LEU A 231 9.73 6.64 1.21
CA LEU A 231 8.33 6.98 1.48
C LEU A 231 7.51 7.11 0.19
N ILE A 232 8.04 7.80 -0.82
CA ILE A 232 7.41 7.95 -2.14
C ILE A 232 7.25 6.59 -2.81
N TYR A 233 8.31 5.76 -2.80
CA TYR A 233 8.26 4.42 -3.38
C TYR A 233 7.18 3.57 -2.71
N LEU A 234 7.16 3.49 -1.39
CA LEU A 234 6.21 2.65 -0.67
C LEU A 234 4.76 3.19 -0.76
N GLY A 235 4.59 4.50 -0.70
CA GLY A 235 3.27 5.14 -0.81
C GLY A 235 2.58 4.89 -2.15
N LYS A 236 3.35 4.81 -3.25
CA LYS A 236 2.82 4.46 -4.59
C LYS A 236 2.14 3.09 -4.63
N TYR A 237 2.56 2.14 -3.77
CA TYR A 237 1.99 0.80 -3.69
C TYR A 237 0.99 0.63 -2.54
N LEU A 238 0.72 1.67 -1.75
CA LEU A 238 -0.17 1.57 -0.60
C LEU A 238 -1.62 1.33 -1.02
N TYR A 239 -2.10 2.11 -1.98
CA TYR A 239 -3.52 2.16 -2.40
C TYR A 239 -3.75 1.84 -3.88
N LYS A 240 -2.74 1.34 -4.58
CA LYS A 240 -2.87 0.86 -5.96
C LYS A 240 -3.04 -0.65 -5.97
N GLY A 241 -3.69 -1.15 -7.03
CA GLY A 241 -3.64 -2.57 -7.37
C GLY A 241 -2.21 -3.09 -7.45
N VAL A 242 -2.04 -4.41 -7.37
CA VAL A 242 -0.71 -5.05 -7.34
C VAL A 242 -0.01 -5.10 -8.70
N ILE A 243 -0.73 -4.77 -9.77
CA ILE A 243 -0.24 -4.70 -11.14
C ILE A 243 -0.80 -3.45 -11.82
N GLN A 244 -0.02 -2.87 -12.74
CA GLN A 244 -0.49 -1.79 -13.61
C GLN A 244 -1.00 -2.39 -14.91
N GLU A 245 -2.09 -1.87 -15.45
CA GLU A 245 -2.71 -2.42 -16.68
C GLU A 245 -1.77 -2.36 -17.89
N LYS A 246 -0.87 -1.37 -17.97
CA LYS A 246 0.17 -1.32 -19.01
C LYS A 246 1.19 -2.46 -18.94
N ASP A 247 1.26 -3.19 -17.83
CA ASP A 247 2.14 -4.34 -17.64
C ASP A 247 1.43 -5.67 -17.96
N ILE A 248 0.14 -5.61 -18.32
CA ILE A 248 -0.62 -6.72 -18.91
C ILE A 248 -0.42 -6.63 -20.43
N LEU A 249 0.33 -7.58 -20.98
CA LEU A 249 0.83 -7.52 -22.35
C LEU A 249 -0.09 -8.23 -23.34
N GLN A 250 -0.64 -9.38 -22.96
CA GLN A 250 -1.46 -10.22 -23.86
C GLN A 250 -2.56 -10.93 -23.07
N CYS A 251 -3.71 -11.10 -23.70
CA CYS A 251 -4.84 -11.91 -23.25
C CYS A 251 -5.40 -12.64 -24.47
N ASP A 252 -5.01 -13.89 -24.67
CA ASP A 252 -5.39 -14.69 -25.84
C ASP A 252 -5.48 -16.18 -25.44
N LYS A 253 -6.36 -16.94 -26.10
CA LYS A 253 -6.58 -18.38 -25.87
C LYS A 253 -6.77 -18.73 -24.37
N GLY A 254 -7.43 -17.85 -23.62
CA GLY A 254 -7.67 -18.01 -22.18
C GLY A 254 -6.44 -17.84 -21.28
N MET A 255 -5.31 -17.38 -21.81
CA MET A 255 -4.06 -17.12 -21.10
C MET A 255 -3.79 -15.62 -21.00
N VAL A 256 -3.24 -15.19 -19.88
CA VAL A 256 -2.83 -13.81 -19.61
C VAL A 256 -1.31 -13.76 -19.44
N THR A 257 -0.65 -12.93 -20.24
CA THR A 257 0.79 -12.64 -20.13
C THR A 257 0.98 -11.26 -19.53
N PHE A 258 1.76 -11.18 -18.46
CA PHE A 258 2.15 -9.92 -17.84
C PHE A 258 3.65 -9.85 -17.60
N ARG A 259 4.21 -8.64 -17.56
CA ARG A 259 5.62 -8.41 -17.25
C ARG A 259 5.85 -7.98 -15.81
N TYR A 260 7.03 -8.31 -15.30
CA TYR A 260 7.53 -7.88 -14.01
C TYR A 260 9.04 -7.67 -14.05
N ILE A 261 9.58 -6.92 -13.11
CA ILE A 261 11.04 -6.74 -12.97
C ILE A 261 11.57 -7.84 -12.05
N CYS A 262 12.52 -8.63 -12.53
CA CYS A 262 13.18 -9.66 -11.72
C CYS A 262 14.06 -9.01 -10.64
N SER A 263 13.86 -9.39 -9.38
CA SER A 263 14.60 -8.80 -8.26
C SER A 263 16.11 -9.07 -8.30
N LYS A 264 16.53 -10.21 -8.88
CA LYS A 264 17.94 -10.61 -9.00
C LYS A 264 18.62 -9.90 -10.17
N THR A 265 18.06 -9.99 -11.37
CA THR A 265 18.69 -9.48 -12.60
C THR A 265 18.34 -8.03 -12.91
N LYS A 266 17.33 -7.44 -12.23
CA LYS A 266 16.76 -6.11 -12.51
C LYS A 266 16.21 -5.92 -13.93
N LYS A 267 16.09 -6.99 -14.72
CA LYS A 267 15.54 -6.98 -16.07
C LYS A 267 14.04 -7.30 -16.07
N TYR A 268 13.33 -6.82 -17.09
CA TYR A 268 11.97 -7.24 -17.35
C TYR A 268 11.92 -8.72 -17.72
N GLN A 269 10.96 -9.42 -17.16
CA GLN A 269 10.61 -10.80 -17.48
C GLN A 269 9.10 -10.89 -17.64
N THR A 270 8.62 -11.89 -18.36
CA THR A 270 7.20 -12.16 -18.55
C THR A 270 6.78 -13.40 -17.77
N ARG A 271 5.50 -13.44 -17.39
CA ARG A 271 4.84 -14.62 -16.83
C ARG A 271 3.50 -14.78 -17.53
N THR A 272 3.26 -15.99 -18.01
CA THR A 272 2.01 -16.38 -18.67
C THR A 272 1.31 -17.42 -17.82
N VAL A 273 0.02 -17.21 -17.56
CA VAL A 273 -0.84 -18.07 -16.72
C VAL A 273 -2.26 -18.08 -17.28
N THR A 274 -3.10 -19.02 -16.85
CA THR A 274 -4.52 -18.99 -17.20
C THR A 274 -5.19 -17.74 -16.63
N GLY A 275 -6.23 -17.23 -17.30
CA GLY A 275 -6.94 -16.03 -16.89
C GLY A 275 -7.51 -16.09 -15.47
N GLU A 276 -8.09 -17.23 -15.09
CA GLU A 276 -8.60 -17.43 -13.74
C GLU A 276 -7.48 -17.52 -12.69
N HIS A 277 -6.32 -18.09 -13.03
CA HIS A 277 -5.15 -18.08 -12.13
C HIS A 277 -4.56 -16.67 -12.00
N PHE A 278 -4.57 -15.87 -13.07
CA PHE A 278 -4.19 -14.46 -12.99
C PHE A 278 -5.07 -13.69 -12.00
N LEU A 279 -6.40 -13.86 -12.08
CA LEU A 279 -7.32 -13.26 -11.10
C LEU A 279 -7.01 -13.74 -9.68
N TRP A 280 -6.71 -15.03 -9.49
CA TRP A 280 -6.28 -15.56 -8.19
C TRP A 280 -5.03 -14.89 -7.64
N LEU A 281 -3.99 -14.69 -8.47
CA LEU A 281 -2.78 -13.98 -8.07
C LEU A 281 -3.10 -12.56 -7.57
N LEU A 282 -4.03 -11.84 -8.19
CA LEU A 282 -4.46 -10.52 -7.69
C LEU A 282 -5.23 -10.61 -6.37
N MET A 283 -6.09 -11.63 -6.23
CA MET A 283 -6.95 -11.79 -5.05
C MET A 283 -6.17 -12.17 -3.78
N LEU A 284 -5.02 -12.84 -3.91
CA LEU A 284 -4.09 -13.12 -2.81
C LEU A 284 -3.63 -11.86 -2.05
N HIS A 285 -3.87 -10.68 -2.60
CA HIS A 285 -3.43 -9.41 -2.04
C HIS A 285 -4.58 -8.51 -1.57
N VAL A 286 -5.81 -8.98 -1.67
CA VAL A 286 -6.97 -8.31 -1.08
C VAL A 286 -6.97 -8.55 0.43
N LEU A 287 -6.54 -7.54 1.19
CA LEU A 287 -6.50 -7.63 2.66
C LEU A 287 -7.92 -7.77 3.27
N PRO A 288 -8.03 -8.25 4.52
CA PRO A 288 -9.30 -8.29 5.25
C PRO A 288 -9.97 -6.91 5.36
N LYS A 289 -11.31 -6.89 5.46
CA LYS A 289 -12.09 -5.67 5.65
C LYS A 289 -11.63 -4.95 6.91
N GLY A 290 -11.44 -3.63 6.82
CA GLY A 290 -10.98 -2.79 7.94
C GLY A 290 -9.50 -2.93 8.31
N PHE A 291 -8.75 -3.85 7.67
CA PHE A 291 -7.33 -4.00 8.00
C PHE A 291 -6.52 -2.81 7.48
N ARG A 292 -5.83 -2.13 8.39
CA ARG A 292 -4.99 -0.97 8.12
C ARG A 292 -3.58 -1.41 7.68
N LYS A 293 -3.26 -1.17 6.40
CA LYS A 293 -2.02 -1.57 5.72
C LYS A 293 -0.78 -0.76 6.15
N SER A 294 -0.96 0.49 6.57
CA SER A 294 0.13 1.36 7.05
C SER A 294 -0.15 1.91 8.45
N ARG A 295 0.87 1.85 9.32
CA ARG A 295 0.80 2.28 10.71
C ARG A 295 2.04 3.10 11.05
N CYS A 296 1.89 4.21 11.76
CA CYS A 296 3.00 5.01 12.26
C CYS A 296 3.10 4.82 13.77
N TYR A 297 4.30 4.82 14.32
CA TYR A 297 4.55 4.55 15.74
C TYR A 297 5.49 5.60 16.34
N GLY A 298 5.44 5.70 17.67
CA GLY A 298 6.35 6.54 18.43
C GLY A 298 6.16 8.01 18.12
N PHE A 299 7.23 8.78 17.99
CA PHE A 299 7.10 10.22 17.70
C PHE A 299 6.56 10.53 16.29
N LEU A 300 6.54 9.57 15.35
CA LEU A 300 5.88 9.72 14.03
C LEU A 300 4.37 9.36 14.05
N HIS A 301 3.85 8.91 15.20
CA HIS A 301 2.43 8.61 15.35
C HIS A 301 1.55 9.85 15.08
N PRO A 302 0.36 9.73 14.48
CA PRO A 302 -0.50 10.89 14.19
C PRO A 302 -0.89 11.75 15.40
N CYS A 303 -0.89 11.19 16.61
CA CYS A 303 -1.13 11.94 17.85
C CYS A 303 0.11 12.72 18.35
N SER A 304 1.27 12.57 17.71
CA SER A 304 2.52 13.22 18.09
C SER A 304 2.86 14.44 17.21
N LYS A 305 1.87 14.99 16.48
CA LYS A 305 2.05 16.16 15.60
C LYS A 305 2.77 17.33 16.27
N LYS A 306 2.38 17.66 17.51
CA LYS A 306 3.02 18.73 18.29
C LYS A 306 4.51 18.49 18.52
N VAL A 307 4.89 17.24 18.83
CA VAL A 307 6.30 16.86 19.03
C VAL A 307 7.09 17.01 17.73
N ILE A 308 6.52 16.59 16.60
CA ILE A 308 7.16 16.73 15.29
C ILE A 308 7.36 18.20 14.93
N GLN A 309 6.33 19.02 15.06
CA GLN A 309 6.41 20.46 14.78
C GLN A 309 7.44 21.15 15.67
N LEU A 310 7.47 20.80 16.95
CA LEU A 310 8.47 21.31 17.89
C LEU A 310 9.89 20.90 17.48
N LEU A 311 10.11 19.64 17.13
CA LEU A 311 11.41 19.16 16.68
C LEU A 311 11.84 19.84 15.38
N GLN A 312 10.93 20.05 14.43
CA GLN A 312 11.20 20.78 13.19
C GLN A 312 11.64 22.21 13.47
N LEU A 313 10.97 22.91 14.40
CA LEU A 313 11.33 24.26 14.81
C LEU A 313 12.70 24.31 15.50
N ILE A 314 12.91 23.47 16.52
CA ILE A 314 14.16 23.45 17.32
C ILE A 314 15.36 23.06 16.45
N LEU A 315 15.18 22.07 15.57
CA LEU A 315 16.24 21.59 14.68
C LEU A 315 16.37 22.43 13.41
N ARG A 316 15.61 23.55 13.30
CA ARG A 316 15.59 24.46 12.14
C ARG A 316 15.42 23.73 10.81
N PHE A 317 14.54 22.73 10.78
CA PHE A 317 14.28 21.90 9.62
C PHE A 317 12.91 22.20 9.05
N ASP A 318 12.89 22.69 7.81
CA ASP A 318 11.64 22.88 7.07
C ASP A 318 11.35 21.65 6.18
N PRO A 319 10.31 20.85 6.50
CA PRO A 319 9.90 19.75 5.64
C PRO A 319 9.25 20.22 4.31
N HIS A 320 8.76 21.46 4.23
CA HIS A 320 7.98 21.96 3.10
C HIS A 320 8.80 22.13 1.82
N MET A 321 10.12 22.29 1.91
CA MET A 321 11.01 22.29 0.74
C MET A 321 10.84 21.04 -0.15
N MET A 322 10.47 19.89 0.44
CA MET A 322 10.29 18.62 -0.29
C MET A 322 8.87 18.42 -0.85
N VAL A 323 7.93 19.28 -0.44
CA VAL A 323 6.47 19.11 -0.63
C VAL A 323 5.96 19.98 -1.79
N ASN A 324 6.72 20.99 -2.19
CA ASN A 324 6.33 21.95 -3.24
C ASN A 324 6.10 21.36 -4.64
N ASN A 325 6.44 20.09 -4.88
CA ASN A 325 6.20 19.36 -6.13
C ASN A 325 4.98 18.42 -6.10
N LEU A 326 4.00 18.68 -5.23
CA LEU A 326 2.81 17.83 -5.15
C LEU A 326 1.91 17.95 -6.38
N LYS A 327 1.53 16.79 -6.91
CA LYS A 327 0.55 16.71 -7.99
C LYS A 327 -0.82 17.13 -7.45
N GLN A 328 -1.27 18.31 -7.87
CA GLN A 328 -2.65 18.74 -7.66
C GLN A 328 -3.62 17.68 -8.22
N ARG A 329 -4.74 17.49 -7.54
CA ARG A 329 -5.80 16.60 -8.03
C ARG A 329 -6.28 17.11 -9.38
N ALA A 330 -6.29 16.23 -10.38
CA ALA A 330 -6.80 16.56 -11.70
C ALA A 330 -8.25 17.08 -11.58
N LYS A 331 -8.51 18.22 -12.19
CA LYS A 331 -9.82 18.86 -12.20
C LYS A 331 -10.63 18.29 -13.36
N ILE A 332 -11.94 18.18 -13.16
CA ILE A 332 -12.86 17.79 -14.23
C ILE A 332 -13.05 19.01 -15.12
N THR A 333 -12.87 18.85 -16.43
CA THR A 333 -12.99 19.92 -17.42
C THR A 333 -14.14 19.65 -18.38
N CYS A 334 -14.79 20.72 -18.82
CA CYS A 334 -15.87 20.67 -19.78
C CYS A 334 -15.32 20.32 -21.16
N LYS A 335 -15.94 19.33 -21.84
CA LYS A 335 -15.55 18.95 -23.20
C LYS A 335 -15.86 20.04 -24.25
N CYS A 336 -16.79 20.95 -23.98
CA CYS A 336 -17.18 22.01 -24.91
C CYS A 336 -16.23 23.21 -24.86
N CYS A 337 -15.91 23.71 -23.67
CA CYS A 337 -15.19 24.99 -23.51
C CYS A 337 -13.90 24.88 -22.66
N GLY A 338 -13.53 23.68 -22.19
CA GLY A 338 -12.33 23.46 -21.37
C GLY A 338 -12.42 23.98 -19.92
N ALA A 339 -13.44 24.76 -19.57
CA ALA A 339 -13.62 25.30 -18.23
C ALA A 339 -13.78 24.19 -17.17
N LYS A 340 -13.49 24.53 -15.91
CA LYS A 340 -13.66 23.59 -14.78
C LYS A 340 -15.13 23.21 -14.63
N MET A 341 -15.38 22.04 -14.05
CA MET A 341 -16.73 21.61 -13.69
C MET A 341 -16.87 21.46 -12.18
N SER A 342 -18.00 21.91 -11.63
CA SER A 342 -18.39 21.72 -10.23
C SER A 342 -19.27 20.48 -10.11
N ILE A 343 -19.03 19.68 -9.06
CA ILE A 343 -19.81 18.46 -8.81
C ILE A 343 -21.13 18.88 -8.15
N MET A 344 -22.25 18.54 -8.79
CA MET A 344 -23.60 18.88 -8.31
C MET A 344 -24.20 17.74 -7.50
N ARG A 345 -24.07 16.50 -7.98
CA ARG A 345 -24.60 15.29 -7.32
C ARG A 345 -23.64 14.12 -7.50
N THR A 346 -23.60 13.22 -6.53
CA THR A 346 -22.80 11.99 -6.58
C THR A 346 -23.70 10.78 -6.31
N MET A 347 -23.20 9.58 -6.63
CA MET A 347 -23.90 8.31 -6.38
C MET A 347 -25.28 8.18 -7.04
N ILE A 348 -25.44 8.79 -8.22
CA ILE A 348 -26.67 8.65 -9.03
C ILE A 348 -26.74 7.21 -9.56
N PRO A 349 -27.81 6.43 -9.27
CA PRO A 349 -27.95 5.07 -9.79
C PRO A 349 -27.95 5.03 -11.32
N ALA A 350 -27.40 3.96 -11.91
CA ALA A 350 -27.35 3.79 -13.37
C ALA A 350 -28.75 3.74 -14.02
N ALA A 351 -29.77 3.26 -13.29
CA ALA A 351 -31.16 3.26 -13.73
C ALA A 351 -31.81 4.63 -13.50
N ARG A 352 -31.51 5.56 -14.43
CA ARG A 352 -32.18 6.84 -14.76
C ARG A 352 -31.32 7.76 -15.66
N GLY A 353 -30.21 7.26 -16.23
CA GLY A 353 -29.45 7.95 -17.28
C GLY A 353 -29.75 7.29 -18.63
N GLN A 354 -30.71 7.84 -19.36
CA GLN A 354 -31.00 7.46 -20.74
C GLN A 354 -29.75 7.52 -21.62
N GLN A 355 -29.80 6.75 -22.70
CA GLN A 355 -28.86 6.55 -23.80
C GLN A 355 -28.44 7.82 -24.58
N THR A 356 -28.42 9.00 -23.98
CA THR A 356 -28.21 10.28 -24.67
C THR A 356 -26.94 10.96 -24.16
N VAL A 357 -25.78 10.56 -24.69
CA VAL A 357 -24.72 11.41 -25.34
C VAL A 357 -23.62 10.47 -25.87
N LEU A 358 -23.95 9.60 -26.83
CA LEU A 358 -22.97 8.95 -27.70
C LEU A 358 -23.55 8.88 -29.11
N SER A 359 -23.68 10.05 -29.73
CA SER A 359 -23.82 10.19 -31.17
C SER A 359 -23.16 11.51 -31.54
N THR A 360 -22.19 11.40 -32.45
CA THR A 360 -21.19 12.39 -32.91
C THR A 360 -19.99 12.61 -31.99
#